data_AF-A0A3S3PMH9-F1
#
_entry.id   AF-A0A3S3PMH9-F1
#
_cell.length_a   1.000
_cell.length_b   1.000
_cell.length_c   1.000
_cell.angle_alpha   90.00
_cell.angle_beta   90.00
_cell.angle_gamma   90.00
#
_symmetry.space_group_name_H-M   'P 1'
#
loop_
_entity.id
_entity.type
_entity.pdbx_description
1 polymer ?
#
loop_
_entity_poly.entity_id
_entity_poly.type
_entity_poly.pdbx_seq_one_letter_code
_entity_poly.pdbx_strand_id
1 'polypeptide(L)'
;MSCTKAFTSRYGKGFGLFDTQSHFNIPNPVYGVIFYTTQLLICGFASSNLITNQIFMLLSLISNLLSLYLAYILFLLKTICIVCVALYTINFAMLIASIRRVNDIKKRKAKQE
;
A
#
# COMPACT_ATOMS: atom_id res chain seq x y z
N MET A 1 0.93 -23.39 3.68
CA MET A 1 1.61 -22.10 3.89
C MET A 1 2.72 -21.98 2.85
N SER A 2 2.48 -21.39 1.68
CA SER A 2 3.52 -21.24 0.65
C SER A 2 3.42 -19.88 -0.02
N CYS A 3 4.37 -19.01 0.33
CA CYS A 3 4.52 -17.70 -0.29
C CYS A 3 5.02 -17.82 -1.74
N THR A 4 5.84 -18.83 -2.03
CA THR A 4 6.29 -19.14 -3.40
C THR A 4 5.09 -19.33 -4.32
N LYS A 5 4.11 -20.14 -3.92
CA LYS A 5 2.89 -20.38 -4.72
C LYS A 5 2.08 -19.11 -4.98
N ALA A 6 2.02 -18.19 -4.00
CA ALA A 6 1.35 -16.91 -4.17
C ALA A 6 2.09 -16.02 -5.18
N PHE A 7 3.42 -15.93 -5.09
CA PHE A 7 4.25 -15.10 -5.98
C PHE A 7 4.44 -15.66 -7.39
N THR A 8 4.45 -16.98 -7.56
CA THR A 8 4.55 -17.62 -8.88
C THR A 8 3.21 -17.70 -9.61
N SER A 9 2.10 -17.38 -8.93
CA SER A 9 0.79 -17.33 -9.57
C SER A 9 0.69 -16.18 -10.57
N ARG A 10 -0.31 -16.25 -11.47
CA ARG A 10 -0.63 -15.16 -12.40
C ARG A 10 -0.84 -13.81 -11.69
N TYR A 11 -1.33 -13.84 -10.45
CA TYR A 11 -1.59 -12.64 -9.66
C TYR A 11 -0.35 -12.07 -8.98
N GLY A 12 0.77 -12.80 -8.97
CA GLY A 12 2.04 -12.34 -8.40
C GLY A 12 2.77 -11.31 -9.28
N LYS A 13 2.32 -11.12 -10.52
CA LYS A 13 2.81 -10.10 -11.47
C LYS A 13 1.65 -9.22 -11.91
N GLY A 14 1.85 -7.90 -11.91
CA GLY A 14 0.87 -6.91 -12.35
C GLY A 14 -0.52 -7.08 -11.72
N PHE A 15 -0.61 -7.61 -10.51
CA PHE A 15 -1.86 -7.94 -9.81
C PHE A 15 -2.82 -8.88 -10.59
N GLY A 16 -2.35 -9.53 -11.66
CA GLY A 16 -3.17 -10.31 -12.58
C GLY A 16 -4.14 -9.47 -13.42
N LEU A 17 -3.99 -8.13 -13.43
CA LEU A 17 -4.84 -7.19 -14.19
C LEU A 17 -4.22 -6.79 -15.53
N PHE A 18 -2.88 -6.81 -15.63
CA PHE A 18 -2.16 -6.42 -16.84
C PHE A 18 -1.85 -7.62 -17.74
N ASP A 19 -1.86 -7.40 -19.05
CA ASP A 19 -1.50 -8.43 -20.03
C ASP A 19 -0.01 -8.77 -19.98
N THR A 20 0.34 -9.99 -20.34
CA THR A 20 1.68 -10.57 -20.19
C THR A 20 2.75 -9.86 -21.01
N GLN A 21 2.36 -9.23 -22.13
CA GLN A 21 3.23 -8.47 -23.03
C GLN A 21 3.39 -6.99 -22.59
N SER A 22 2.66 -6.54 -21.57
CA SER A 22 2.73 -5.16 -21.11
C SER A 22 3.97 -4.92 -20.24
N HIS A 23 4.61 -3.76 -20.42
CA HIS A 23 5.70 -3.30 -19.54
C HIS A 23 5.28 -3.18 -18.06
N PHE A 24 3.97 -3.10 -17.78
CA PHE A 24 3.41 -3.10 -16.42
C PHE A 24 3.21 -4.51 -15.82
N ASN A 25 3.62 -5.57 -16.51
CA ASN A 25 3.57 -6.93 -15.97
C ASN A 25 4.83 -7.27 -15.14
N ILE A 26 5.18 -6.40 -14.19
CA ILE A 26 6.30 -6.59 -13.26
C ILE A 26 5.83 -7.24 -11.94
N PRO A 27 6.74 -7.87 -11.16
CA PRO A 27 6.36 -8.51 -9.90
C PRO A 27 5.73 -7.53 -8.90
N ASN A 28 4.65 -7.94 -8.22
CA ASN A 28 3.96 -7.13 -7.23
C ASN A 28 4.87 -6.51 -6.13
N PRO A 29 5.90 -7.22 -5.62
CA PRO A 29 6.83 -6.64 -4.65
C PRO A 29 7.52 -5.36 -5.13
N VAL A 30 7.76 -5.21 -6.44
CA VAL A 30 8.39 -4.00 -6.99
C VAL A 30 7.51 -2.78 -6.78
N TYR A 31 6.19 -2.92 -7.03
CA TYR A 31 5.23 -1.86 -6.72
C TYR A 31 5.21 -1.52 -5.23
N GLY A 32 5.30 -2.54 -4.36
CA GLY A 32 5.41 -2.36 -2.92
C GLY A 32 6.64 -1.55 -2.52
N VAL A 33 7.82 -1.89 -3.05
CA VAL A 33 9.07 -1.17 -2.76
C VAL A 33 8.96 0.30 -3.19
N ILE A 34 8.46 0.56 -4.40
CA ILE A 34 8.26 1.92 -4.90
C ILE A 34 7.30 2.67 -3.97
N PHE A 35 6.17 2.07 -3.62
CA PHE A 35 5.17 2.64 -2.73
C PHE A 35 5.77 3.01 -1.36
N TYR A 36 6.41 2.06 -0.67
CA TYR A 36 6.98 2.31 0.66
C TYR A 36 8.11 3.35 0.63
N THR A 37 8.92 3.36 -0.44
CA THR A 37 9.97 4.36 -0.63
C THR A 37 9.38 5.76 -0.79
N THR A 38 8.38 5.93 -1.68
CA THR A 38 7.69 7.21 -1.86
C THR A 38 7.03 7.69 -0.56
N GLN A 39 6.40 6.77 0.17
CA GLN A 39 5.72 7.06 1.43
C GLN A 39 6.71 7.51 2.52
N LEU A 40 7.89 6.89 2.58
CA LEU A 40 8.98 7.30 3.48
C LEU A 40 9.51 8.70 3.13
N LEU A 41 9.72 8.99 1.85
CA LEU A 41 10.17 10.31 1.38
C LEU A 41 9.16 11.41 1.72
N ILE A 42 7.87 11.15 1.49
CA ILE A 42 6.80 12.09 1.87
C ILE A 42 6.81 12.34 3.38
N CYS A 43 6.93 11.27 4.17
CA CYS A 43 6.96 11.36 5.63
C CYS A 43 8.13 12.23 6.14
N GLY A 44 9.32 12.07 5.56
CA GLY A 44 10.54 12.75 5.97
C GLY A 44 10.67 14.19 5.48
N PHE A 45 10.36 14.46 4.21
CA PHE A 45 10.65 15.75 3.58
C PHE A 45 9.46 16.72 3.53
N ALA A 46 8.22 16.21 3.53
CA ALA A 46 7.05 17.01 3.18
C ALA A 46 6.01 17.11 4.31
N SER A 47 6.47 17.05 5.57
CA SER A 47 5.58 17.05 6.74
C SER A 47 4.73 18.30 6.90
N SER A 48 5.18 19.46 6.42
CA SER A 48 4.50 20.75 6.61
C SER A 48 3.41 21.02 5.59
N ASN A 49 3.41 20.31 4.45
CA ASN A 49 2.52 20.60 3.32
C ASN A 49 1.23 19.77 3.40
N LEU A 50 0.08 20.44 3.48
CA LEU A 50 -1.24 19.77 3.54
C LEU A 50 -1.53 18.90 2.33
N ILE A 51 -1.21 19.39 1.13
CA ILE A 51 -1.45 18.68 -0.13
C ILE A 51 -0.69 17.35 -0.12
N THR A 52 0.58 17.37 0.29
CA THR A 52 1.41 16.17 0.34
C THR A 52 0.89 15.16 1.37
N ASN A 53 0.39 15.62 2.52
CA ASN A 53 -0.23 14.74 3.51
C ASN A 53 -1.59 14.18 3.04
N GLN A 54 -2.35 14.91 2.22
CA GLN A 54 -3.56 14.38 1.57
C GLN A 54 -3.21 13.29 0.55
N ILE A 55 -2.17 13.50 -0.27
CA ILE A 55 -1.66 12.48 -1.21
C ILE A 55 -1.20 11.23 -0.45
N PHE A 56 -0.47 11.40 0.66
CA PHE A 56 -0.05 10.31 1.54
C PHE A 56 -1.24 9.48 2.06
N MET A 57 -2.33 10.14 2.45
CA MET A 57 -3.57 9.47 2.88
C MET A 57 -4.22 8.70 1.73
N LEU A 58 -4.36 9.33 0.55
CA LEU A 58 -4.96 8.71 -0.62
C LEU A 58 -4.18 7.46 -1.06
N LEU A 59 -2.86 7.55 -1.11
CA LEU A 59 -1.96 6.42 -1.40
C LEU A 59 -2.15 5.29 -0.38
N SER A 60 -2.24 5.61 0.91
CA SER A 60 -2.49 4.62 1.97
C SER A 60 -3.84 3.93 1.81
N LEU A 61 -4.88 4.67 1.41
CA LEU A 61 -6.21 4.13 1.16
C LEU A 61 -6.21 3.15 -0.03
N ILE A 62 -5.60 3.55 -1.14
CA ILE A 62 -5.46 2.71 -2.34
C ILE A 62 -4.70 1.41 -1.99
N SER A 63 -3.61 1.51 -1.22
CA SER A 63 -2.84 0.33 -0.78
C SER A 63 -3.66 -0.62 0.09
N ASN A 64 -4.60 -0.11 0.91
CA ASN A 64 -5.51 -0.95 1.69
C ASN A 64 -6.56 -1.64 0.82
N LEU A 65 -7.17 -0.94 -0.14
CA LEU A 65 -8.09 -1.55 -1.10
C LEU A 65 -7.40 -2.65 -1.90
N LEU A 66 -6.16 -2.41 -2.32
CA LEU A 66 -5.34 -3.40 -3.00
C LEU A 66 -5.02 -4.59 -2.09
N SER A 67 -4.72 -4.35 -0.81
CA SER A 67 -4.48 -5.43 0.17
C SER A 67 -5.71 -6.32 0.34
N LEU A 68 -6.92 -5.74 0.40
CA LEU A 68 -8.18 -6.50 0.43
C LEU A 68 -8.37 -7.34 -0.85
N TYR A 69 -8.06 -6.77 -2.01
CA TYR A 69 -8.11 -7.48 -3.29
C TYR A 69 -7.14 -8.68 -3.30
N LEU A 70 -5.87 -8.49 -2.92
CA LEU A 70 -4.94 -9.62 -2.87
C LEU A 70 -5.34 -10.64 -1.79
N ALA A 71 -5.88 -10.22 -0.65
CA ALA A 71 -6.38 -11.15 0.37
C ALA A 71 -7.50 -12.05 -0.17
N TYR A 72 -8.42 -11.49 -0.96
CA TYR A 72 -9.43 -12.26 -1.68
C TYR A 72 -8.80 -13.26 -2.67
N ILE A 73 -7.74 -12.86 -3.38
CA ILE A 73 -7.00 -13.75 -4.28
C ILE A 73 -6.31 -14.89 -3.51
N LEU A 74 -5.68 -14.63 -2.36
CA LEU A 74 -5.09 -15.68 -1.53
C LEU A 74 -6.13 -16.72 -1.10
N PHE A 75 -7.34 -16.26 -0.77
CA PHE A 75 -8.47 -17.14 -0.47
C PHE A 75 -8.84 -18.02 -1.68
N LEU A 76 -8.92 -17.43 -2.88
CA LEU A 76 -9.19 -18.17 -4.12
C LEU A 76 -8.09 -19.21 -4.43
N LEU A 77 -6.82 -18.89 -4.18
CA LEU A 77 -5.68 -19.79 -4.39
C LEU A 77 -5.56 -20.90 -3.33
N LYS A 78 -6.41 -20.90 -2.29
CA LYS A 78 -6.38 -21.83 -1.15
C LYS A 78 -4.98 -21.94 -0.53
N THR A 79 -4.25 -20.82 -0.49
CA THR A 79 -2.91 -20.76 0.13
C THR A 79 -2.83 -19.56 1.06
N ILE A 80 -2.21 -19.78 2.21
CA ILE A 80 -1.91 -18.71 3.16
C ILE A 80 -0.43 -18.36 3.00
N CYS A 81 -0.13 -17.07 2.80
CA CYS A 81 1.23 -16.54 2.85
C CYS A 81 1.34 -15.53 3.99
N ILE A 82 2.17 -15.85 4.98
CA ILE A 82 2.36 -15.03 6.18
C ILE A 82 2.98 -13.67 5.88
N VAL A 83 3.89 -13.60 4.89
CA VAL A 83 4.51 -12.35 4.45
C VAL A 83 3.48 -11.41 3.85
N CYS A 84 2.56 -11.92 3.02
CA CYS A 84 1.45 -11.13 2.47
C CYS A 84 0.56 -10.58 3.60
N VAL A 85 0.18 -11.42 4.56
CA VAL A 85 -0.63 -11.00 5.71
C VAL A 85 0.08 -9.91 6.52
N ALA A 86 1.38 -10.07 6.79
CA ALA A 86 2.17 -9.06 7.49
C ALA A 86 2.18 -7.72 6.74
N LEU A 87 2.36 -7.75 5.41
CA LEU A 87 2.31 -6.53 4.58
C LEU A 87 0.92 -5.87 4.60
N TYR A 88 -0.17 -6.64 4.63
CA TYR A 88 -1.52 -6.07 4.75
C TYR A 88 -1.72 -5.39 6.10
N THR A 89 -1.22 -5.99 7.19
CA THR A 89 -1.24 -5.38 8.52
C THR A 89 -0.43 -4.08 8.54
N ILE A 90 0.74 -4.05 7.90
CA ILE A 90 1.56 -2.84 7.78
C ILE A 90 0.82 -1.75 6.99
N ASN A 91 0.20 -2.10 5.87
CA ASN A 91 -0.61 -1.15 5.09
C ASN A 91 -1.78 -0.58 5.91
N PHE A 92 -2.43 -1.39 6.73
CA PHE A 92 -3.50 -0.94 7.61
C PHE A 92 -2.99 0.00 8.72
N ALA A 93 -1.86 -0.33 9.36
CA ALA A 93 -1.21 0.53 10.32
C ALA A 93 -0.80 1.89 9.71
N MET A 94 -0.33 1.87 8.45
CA MET A 94 0.03 3.06 7.71
C MET A 94 -1.17 3.96 7.40
N LEU A 95 -2.34 3.38 7.11
CA LEU A 95 -3.59 4.13 6.97
C LEU A 95 -3.96 4.85 8.28
N ILE A 96 -3.91 4.15 9.42
CA ILE A 96 -4.17 4.75 10.73
C ILE A 96 -3.20 5.91 11.00
N ALA A 97 -1.91 5.70 10.72
CA ALA A 97 -0.89 6.74 10.87
C ALA A 97 -1.18 7.95 9.96
N SER A 98 -1.61 7.73 8.71
CA SER A 98 -1.98 8.80 7.78
C SER A 98 -3.15 9.65 8.27
N ILE A 99 -4.18 9.01 8.84
CA ILE A 99 -5.38 9.69 9.36
C ILE A 99 -5.01 10.54 10.57
N ARG A 100 -4.22 9.99 11.50
CA ARG A 100 -3.72 10.73 12.67
C ARG A 100 -2.92 11.95 12.25
N ARG A 101 -1.99 11.79 11.29
CA ARG A 101 -1.15 12.89 10.79
C ARG A 101 -1.98 14.02 10.19
N VAL A 102 -2.99 13.70 9.36
CA VAL A 102 -3.85 14.74 8.77
C VAL A 102 -4.70 15.43 9.84
N ASN A 103 -5.21 14.70 10.83
CA ASN A 103 -5.93 15.29 11.95
C ASN A 103 -5.04 16.22 12.80
N ASP A 104 -3.79 15.85 13.04
CA ASP A 104 -2.84 16.69 13.78
C ASP A 104 -2.51 17.98 13.02
N ILE A 105 -2.37 17.92 11.70
CA ILE A 105 -2.14 19.10 10.86
C ILE A 105 -3.36 20.03 10.87
N LYS A 106 -4.58 19.48 10.77
CA LYS A 106 -5.82 20.25 10.89
C LYS A 106 -5.90 20.96 12.24
N LYS A 107 -5.58 20.28 13.35
CA LYS A 107 -5.55 20.87 14.69
C LYS A 107 -4.51 21.99 14.82
N ARG A 108 -3.32 21.82 14.23
CA ARG A 108 -2.27 22.86 14.25
C ARG A 108 -2.70 24.12 13.50
N LYS A 109 -3.39 23.97 12.36
CA LYS A 109 -3.94 25.11 11.61
C LYS A 109 -5.05 25.84 12.36
N ALA A 110 -6.00 25.10 12.94
CA ALA A 110 -7.10 25.69 13.72
C ALA A 110 -6.64 26.43 15.00
N LYS A 111 -5.40 26.24 15.45
CA LYS A 111 -4.80 26.99 16.56
C LYS A 111 -4.04 28.24 16.11
N GLN A 112 -3.79 28.39 14.80
CA GLN A 112 -3.12 29.54 14.21
C GLN A 112 -4.10 30.58 13.63
N GLU A 113 -5.37 30.20 13.45
CA GLU A 113 -6.50 31.08 13.13
C GLU A 113 -7.17 31.56 14.42
#